data_AF-D7EJ66-F1
#
_entry.id   AF-D7EJ66-F1
#
_cell.length_a   1.000
_cell.length_b   1.000
_cell.length_c   1.000
_cell.angle_alpha   90.00
_cell.angle_beta   90.00
_cell.angle_gamma   90.00
#
_symmetry.space_group_name_H-M   'P 1'
#
loop_
_entity.id
_entity.type
_entity.pdbx_description
1 polymer ?
#
loop_
_entity_poly.entity_id
_entity_poly.type
_entity_poly.pdbx_seq_one_letter_code
_entity_poly.pdbx_strand_id
1 'polypeptide(L)'
;MSEVLKHVPNRRKSSRSNTNCCVYGCNAVKKKNPELSFHKFPHRGEKLKQINTYGEVIFVDRRNLWELNLKCGKSAKPDASLFTALY
;
A
#
# COMPACT_ATOMS: atom_id res chain seq x y z
N MET A 1 -21.41 2.13 -35.71
CA MET A 1 -20.00 2.48 -35.42
C MET A 1 -19.97 3.09 -34.03
N SER A 2 -19.44 2.37 -33.05
CA SER A 2 -19.46 2.74 -31.63
C SER A 2 -18.40 3.81 -31.33
N GLU A 3 -18.83 4.96 -30.79
CA GLU A 3 -17.94 6.01 -30.30
C GLU A 3 -17.24 5.55 -29.01
N VAL A 4 -15.90 5.54 -29.06
CA VAL A 4 -15.04 5.26 -27.91
C VAL A 4 -15.02 6.49 -27.01
N LEU A 5 -15.71 6.42 -25.87
CA LEU A 5 -15.60 7.40 -24.79
C LEU A 5 -14.15 7.41 -24.26
N LYS A 6 -13.36 8.39 -24.70
CA LYS A 6 -12.02 8.65 -24.17
C LYS A 6 -12.16 9.16 -22.73
N HIS A 7 -11.77 8.35 -21.77
CA HIS A 7 -11.66 8.75 -20.37
C HIS A 7 -10.62 9.87 -20.24
N VAL A 8 -11.06 11.10 -20.02
CA VAL A 8 -10.17 12.24 -19.74
C VAL A 8 -9.80 12.19 -18.25
N PRO A 9 -8.52 12.00 -17.88
CA PRO A 9 -8.13 11.99 -16.49
C PRO A 9 -8.32 13.38 -15.89
N ASN A 10 -9.29 13.50 -14.98
CA ASN A 10 -9.53 14.69 -14.17
C ASN A 10 -8.33 14.92 -13.24
N ARG A 11 -7.33 15.68 -13.70
CA ARG A 11 -6.19 16.12 -12.88
C ARG A 11 -6.68 17.16 -11.87
N ARG A 12 -7.26 16.69 -10.77
CA ARG A 12 -7.43 17.52 -9.57
C ARG A 12 -6.06 18.08 -9.21
N LYS A 13 -5.91 19.42 -9.19
CA LYS A 13 -4.70 20.11 -8.69
C LYS A 13 -4.45 19.63 -7.26
N SER A 14 -3.59 18.63 -7.10
CA SER A 14 -3.18 18.21 -5.77
C SER A 14 -2.30 19.33 -5.24
N SER A 15 -2.71 19.98 -4.15
CA SER A 15 -1.78 20.79 -3.36
C SER A 15 -0.51 19.95 -3.18
N ARG A 16 0.66 20.59 -3.35
CA ARG A 16 1.96 19.94 -3.11
C ARG A 16 2.07 19.66 -1.61
N SER A 17 1.30 18.68 -1.13
CA SER A 17 1.43 18.14 0.20
C SER A 17 2.86 17.61 0.32
N ASN A 18 3.56 18.00 1.37
CA ASN A 18 4.86 17.45 1.75
C ASN A 18 4.66 16.00 2.23
N THR A 19 4.13 15.14 1.37
CA THR A 19 3.87 13.74 1.66
C THR A 19 5.18 12.98 1.50
N ASN A 20 5.64 12.43 2.61
CA ASN A 20 6.78 11.53 2.66
C ASN A 20 6.28 10.09 2.60
N CYS A 21 7.09 9.19 2.05
CA CYS A 21 6.83 7.77 2.13
C CYS A 21 6.95 7.27 3.58
N CYS A 22 6.04 6.38 3.98
CA CYS A 22 6.02 5.77 5.31
C CYS A 22 6.68 4.38 5.36
N VAL A 23 7.18 3.91 4.21
CA VAL A 23 7.90 2.63 4.09
C VAL A 23 9.29 2.78 4.71
N TYR A 24 9.70 1.80 5.50
CA TYR A 24 11.02 1.79 6.10
C TYR A 24 12.12 1.84 5.03
N GLY A 25 13.10 2.74 5.19
CA GLY A 25 14.21 2.94 4.25
C GLY A 25 13.84 3.75 2.99
N CYS A 26 12.58 4.15 2.81
CA CYS A 26 12.17 4.95 1.66
C CYS A 26 12.21 6.44 1.96
N ASN A 27 13.13 7.17 1.32
CA ASN A 27 13.25 8.62 1.42
C ASN A 27 12.48 9.39 0.33
N ALA A 28 11.55 8.71 -0.36
CA ALA A 28 10.77 9.32 -1.42
C ALA A 28 9.83 10.39 -0.85
N VAL A 29 9.92 11.59 -1.42
CA VAL A 29 9.06 12.73 -1.10
C VAL A 29 8.33 13.15 -2.36
N LYS A 30 7.00 13.34 -2.28
CA LYS A 30 6.15 13.69 -3.44
C LYS A 30 6.61 14.93 -4.19
N LYS A 31 7.16 15.92 -3.46
CA LYS A 31 7.72 17.13 -4.06
C LYS A 31 9.04 16.88 -4.82
N LYS A 32 9.88 15.96 -4.33
CA LYS A 32 11.21 15.66 -4.91
C LYS A 32 11.16 14.59 -6.01
N ASN A 33 10.15 13.72 -5.97
CA ASN A 33 10.01 12.59 -6.87
C ASN A 33 8.65 12.68 -7.61
N PRO A 34 8.51 13.61 -8.56
CA PRO A 34 7.25 13.84 -9.27
C PRO A 34 6.84 12.65 -10.16
N GLU A 35 7.82 11.83 -10.57
CA GLU A 35 7.60 10.62 -11.38
C GLU A 35 6.92 9.48 -10.58
N LEU A 36 6.93 9.57 -9.24
CA LEU A 36 6.35 8.54 -8.37
C LEU A 36 4.91 8.89 -7.98
N SER A 37 4.03 7.89 -8.06
CA SER A 37 2.67 7.98 -7.55
C SER A 37 2.63 7.61 -6.05
N PHE A 38 2.14 8.53 -5.22
CA PHE A 38 1.97 8.31 -3.78
C PHE A 38 0.54 7.88 -3.50
N HIS A 39 0.36 6.62 -3.08
CA HIS A 39 -0.93 6.06 -2.74
C HIS A 39 -1.21 6.20 -1.23
N LYS A 40 -2.49 6.38 -0.89
CA LYS A 40 -2.94 6.32 0.51
C LYS A 40 -3.13 4.87 0.92
N PHE A 41 -3.02 4.61 2.22
CA PHE A 41 -3.43 3.33 2.77
C PHE A 41 -4.90 3.03 2.48
N PRO A 42 -5.26 1.75 2.32
CA PRO A 42 -6.64 1.29 2.30
C PRO A 42 -7.44 1.77 3.51
N HIS A 43 -8.76 1.82 3.37
CA HIS A 43 -9.63 2.21 4.47
C HIS A 43 -9.58 1.16 5.59
N ARG A 44 -9.76 1.59 6.84
CA ARG A 44 -9.84 0.65 7.96
C ARG A 44 -11.09 -0.21 7.83
N GLY A 45 -10.99 -1.51 8.13
CA GLY A 45 -12.12 -2.44 8.06
C GLY A 45 -12.40 -2.97 6.65
N GLU A 46 -11.61 -2.59 5.64
CA GLU A 46 -11.66 -3.23 4.32
C GLU A 46 -11.05 -4.62 4.42
N LYS A 47 -11.90 -5.66 4.39
CA LYS A 47 -11.47 -7.06 4.48
C LYS A 47 -11.24 -7.63 3.10
N LEU A 48 -10.14 -8.35 2.92
CA LEU A 48 -9.86 -9.15 1.74
C LEU A 48 -10.02 -10.62 2.06
N LYS A 49 -10.56 -11.35 1.07
CA LYS A 49 -10.58 -12.80 1.07
C LYS A 49 -9.17 -13.30 0.71
N GLN A 50 -8.53 -14.03 1.61
CA GLN A 50 -7.23 -14.67 1.38
C GLN A 50 -7.37 -16.16 1.66
N ILE A 51 -6.64 -16.98 0.88
CA ILE A 51 -6.53 -18.40 1.13
C ILE A 51 -5.25 -18.61 1.96
N ASN A 52 -5.35 -19.27 3.10
CA ASN A 52 -4.17 -19.60 3.91
C ASN A 52 -3.41 -20.80 3.31
N THR A 53 -2.26 -21.13 3.90
CA THR A 53 -1.44 -22.28 3.48
C THR A 53 -2.16 -23.62 3.62
N TYR A 54 -3.19 -23.69 4.47
CA TYR A 54 -4.04 -24.87 4.68
C TYR A 54 -5.23 -24.94 3.70
N GLY A 55 -5.34 -24.01 2.75
CA GLY A 55 -6.42 -23.97 1.77
C GLY A 55 -7.74 -23.37 2.29
N GLU A 56 -7.76 -22.85 3.51
CA GLU A 56 -8.93 -22.23 4.12
C GLU A 56 -9.08 -20.77 3.72
N VAL A 57 -10.32 -20.35 3.56
CA VAL A 57 -10.67 -18.97 3.27
C VAL A 57 -10.72 -18.17 4.56
N ILE A 58 -9.82 -17.20 4.69
CA ILE A 58 -9.81 -16.23 5.79
C ILE A 58 -10.11 -14.82 5.28
N PHE A 59 -10.75 -14.01 6.14
CA PHE A 59 -10.96 -12.59 5.89
C PHE A 59 -9.98 -11.78 6.71
N VAL A 60 -9.06 -11.12 6.03
CA VAL A 60 -7.98 -10.35 6.64
C VAL A 60 -8.14 -8.87 6.37
N ASP A 61 -7.85 -8.02 7.36
CA ASP A 61 -7.87 -6.57 7.16
C ASP A 61 -6.74 -6.17 6.20
N ARG A 62 -7.13 -5.51 5.10
CA ARG A 62 -6.23 -5.12 4.02
C ARG A 62 -5.15 -4.16 4.50
N ARG A 63 -5.49 -3.25 5.41
CA ARG A 63 -4.56 -2.25 5.91
C ARG A 63 -3.51 -2.90 6.81
N ASN A 64 -3.90 -3.85 7.65
CA ASN A 64 -2.96 -4.60 8.49
C ASN A 64 -1.92 -5.35 7.63
N LEU A 65 -2.34 -5.98 6.53
CA LEU A 65 -1.43 -6.62 5.58
C LEU A 65 -0.42 -5.63 4.98
N TRP A 66 -0.89 -4.44 4.60
CA TRP A 66 -0.02 -3.39 4.07
C TRP A 66 1.00 -2.93 5.10
N GLU A 67 0.57 -2.67 6.33
CA GLU A 67 1.45 -2.22 7.42
C GLU A 67 2.53 -3.28 7.74
N LEU A 68 2.17 -4.57 7.73
CA LEU A 68 3.10 -5.70 7.92
C LEU A 68 4.11 -5.81 6.77
N ASN A 69 3.63 -5.86 5.52
CA ASN A 69 4.47 -6.07 4.34
C ASN A 69 5.40 -4.89 4.05
N LEU A 70 4.90 -3.67 4.24
CA LEU A 70 5.67 -2.44 4.01
C LEU A 70 6.57 -2.05 5.19
N LYS A 71 6.55 -2.84 6.28
CA LYS A 71 7.34 -2.63 7.51
C LYS A 71 7.17 -1.20 8.06
N CYS A 72 5.98 -0.62 7.91
CA CYS A 72 5.71 0.74 8.36
C CYS A 72 5.84 0.81 9.89
N GLY A 73 6.64 1.77 10.39
CA GLY A 73 6.79 2.01 11.83
C GLY A 73 7.70 1.04 12.60
N LYS A 74 8.28 0.01 11.97
CA LYS A 74 9.27 -0.86 12.62
C LYS A 74 10.67 -0.25 12.47
N SER A 75 11.31 0.10 13.58
CA SER A 75 12.76 0.29 13.62
C SER A 75 13.42 -1.05 13.32
N ALA A 76 14.51 -1.05 12.56
CA ALA A 76 15.23 -2.25 12.13
C ALA A 76 15.92 -2.98 13.30
N LYS A 77 15.13 -3.55 14.20
CA LYS A 77 15.56 -4.76 14.88
C LYS A 77 15.10 -5.92 14.00
N PRO A 78 16.01 -6.75 13.48
CA PRO A 78 15.63 -7.96 12.77
C PRO A 78 14.91 -8.85 13.79
N ASP A 79 13.59 -8.77 13.81
CA ASP A 79 12.77 -9.69 14.57
C ASP A 79 12.77 -11.01 13.79
N ALA A 80 13.65 -11.92 14.21
CA ALA A 80 13.80 -13.25 13.64
C ALA A 80 12.53 -14.12 13.73
N SER A 81 11.47 -13.62 14.40
CA SER A 81 10.22 -14.34 14.63
C SER A 81 9.23 -14.31 13.45
N LEU A 82 9.45 -13.49 12.41
CA LEU A 82 8.46 -13.28 11.34
C LEU A 82 8.72 -14.05 10.04
N PHE A 83 9.81 -14.84 9.97
CA PHE A 83 10.08 -15.66 8.78
C PHE A 83 9.20 -16.92 8.69
N THR A 84 8.43 -17.25 9.73
CA THR A 84 7.63 -18.50 9.80
C THR A 84 6.18 -18.37 9.34
N ALA A 85 5.73 -17.20 8.86
CA ALA A 85 4.34 -17.03 8.41
C ALA A 85 4.17 -16.90 6.88
N LEU A 86 5.23 -17.06 6.09
CA LEU A 86 5.19 -17.02 4.62
C LEU A 86 6.08 -18.09 3.95
N TYR A 87 6.16 -19.27 4.55
CA TYR A 87 6.61 -20.49 3.87
C TYR A 87 5.63 -21.61 4.14
#